data_AF-A0A7G8BPD3-F1
#
_entry.id   AF-A0A7G8BPD3-F1
#
_cell.length_a   1.000
_cell.length_b   1.000
_cell.length_c   1.000
_cell.angle_alpha   90.00
_cell.angle_beta   90.00
_cell.angle_gamma   90.00
#
_symmetry.space_group_name_H-M   'P 1'
#
loop_
_entity.id
_entity.type
_entity.pdbx_description
1 polymer ?
#
loop_
_entity_poly.entity_id
_entity_poly.type
_entity_poly.pdbx_seq_one_letter_code
_entity_poly.pdbx_strand_id
1 'polypeptide(L)'
;MRCLDANSLRLSLFAVVVVLGGCFLTAKAQQTLPPITTRPPVSPGQAPNSSDENDGDTMAHRAMVQQAQRRNDQRQKDIVTDTAKLLTLTEQLKDEVAKSDKDQMSVSVIKKAEEIEKLAKAVKEKMKGS
;
A
#
# COMPACT_ATOMS: atom_id res chain seq x y z
N MET A 1 -30.83 -2.36 -39.20
CA MET A 1 -30.06 -3.02 -38.13
C MET A 1 -28.68 -3.37 -38.67
N ARG A 2 -27.62 -2.67 -38.25
CA ARG A 2 -26.25 -3.14 -38.48
C ARG A 2 -25.81 -3.86 -37.20
N CYS A 3 -25.59 -5.16 -37.31
CA CYS A 3 -25.02 -5.97 -36.25
C CYS A 3 -23.62 -5.43 -35.96
N LEU A 4 -23.38 -4.93 -34.75
CA LEU A 4 -22.01 -4.67 -34.30
C LEU A 4 -21.35 -6.02 -34.03
N ASP A 5 -20.33 -6.35 -34.81
CA ASP A 5 -19.59 -7.59 -34.72
C ASP A 5 -18.91 -7.73 -33.36
N ALA A 6 -19.28 -8.80 -32.63
CA ALA A 6 -18.73 -9.16 -31.32
C ALA A 6 -17.18 -9.33 -31.34
N ASN A 7 -16.58 -9.50 -32.52
CA ASN A 7 -15.14 -9.61 -32.70
C ASN A 7 -14.42 -8.25 -32.57
N SER A 8 -15.06 -7.15 -32.97
CA SER A 8 -14.53 -5.79 -32.81
C SER A 8 -14.55 -5.35 -31.33
N LEU A 9 -15.60 -5.74 -30.60
CA LEU A 9 -15.74 -5.46 -29.18
C LEU A 9 -14.71 -6.23 -28.33
N ARG A 10 -14.42 -7.50 -28.69
CA ARG A 10 -13.39 -8.31 -28.03
C ARG A 10 -11.98 -7.75 -28.28
N LEU A 11 -11.67 -7.33 -29.51
CA LEU A 11 -10.37 -6.75 -29.85
C LEU A 11 -10.12 -5.43 -29.10
N SER A 12 -11.16 -4.61 -28.93
CA SER A 12 -11.07 -3.36 -28.16
C SER A 12 -10.86 -3.63 -26.65
N LEU A 13 -11.50 -4.65 -26.08
CA LEU A 13 -11.29 -5.07 -24.69
C LEU A 13 -9.87 -5.59 -24.43
N PHE A 14 -9.30 -6.38 -25.34
CA PHE A 14 -7.92 -6.87 -25.20
C PHE A 14 -6.89 -5.73 -25.31
N ALA A 15 -7.11 -4.75 -26.19
CA ALA A 15 -6.22 -3.60 -26.32
C ALA A 15 -6.18 -2.72 -25.04
N VAL A 16 -7.32 -2.55 -24.36
CA VAL A 16 -7.39 -1.78 -23.10
C VAL A 16 -6.67 -2.51 -21.95
N VAL A 17 -6.73 -3.85 -21.90
CA VAL A 17 -6.04 -4.65 -20.89
C VAL A 17 -4.52 -4.64 -21.09
N VAL A 18 -4.03 -4.64 -22.35
CA VAL A 18 -2.58 -4.61 -22.64
C VAL A 18 -1.98 -3.22 -22.39
N VAL A 19 -2.73 -2.14 -22.57
CA VAL A 19 -2.24 -0.75 -22.34
C VAL A 19 -2.25 -0.36 -20.86
N LEU A 20 -3.10 -0.97 -20.02
CA LEU A 20 -3.13 -0.73 -18.56
C LEU A 20 -2.41 -1.82 -17.74
N GLY A 21 -2.07 -2.96 -18.34
CA GLY A 21 -1.42 -4.11 -17.70
C GLY A 21 0.08 -4.23 -17.98
N GLY A 22 0.79 -3.11 -18.06
CA GLY A 22 2.24 -3.12 -18.24
C GLY A 22 2.99 -3.67 -17.02
N CYS A 23 3.90 -4.62 -17.26
CA CYS A 23 4.90 -5.19 -16.36
C CYS A 23 4.45 -6.27 -15.36
N PHE A 24 4.19 -7.48 -15.86
CA PHE A 24 4.47 -8.70 -15.09
C PHE A 24 5.99 -8.85 -14.93
N LEU A 25 6.56 -8.36 -13.82
CA LEU A 25 7.91 -8.69 -13.40
C LEU A 25 7.92 -10.15 -12.94
N THR A 26 8.52 -11.04 -13.74
CA THR A 26 8.89 -12.37 -13.28
C THR A 26 10.12 -12.27 -12.38
N ALA A 27 9.91 -12.21 -11.06
CA ALA A 27 10.99 -12.37 -10.09
C ALA A 27 11.31 -13.87 -9.94
N LYS A 28 12.48 -14.31 -10.46
CA LYS A 28 13.06 -15.59 -10.07
C LYS A 28 13.77 -15.43 -8.74
N ALA A 29 13.08 -15.74 -7.64
CA ALA A 29 13.72 -15.92 -6.34
C ALA A 29 14.41 -17.29 -6.32
N GLN A 30 15.73 -17.30 -6.50
CA GLN A 30 16.56 -18.48 -6.31
C GLN A 30 16.86 -18.61 -4.81
N GLN A 31 16.22 -19.56 -4.15
CA GLN A 31 16.48 -19.91 -2.76
C GLN A 31 17.87 -20.52 -2.62
N THR A 32 18.80 -19.77 -2.05
CA THR A 32 20.06 -20.31 -1.52
C THR A 32 19.74 -20.99 -0.18
N LEU A 33 19.81 -22.32 -0.12
CA LEU A 33 19.78 -23.08 1.13
C LEU A 33 21.04 -22.76 1.96
N PRO A 34 20.94 -22.52 3.27
CA PRO A 34 22.10 -22.54 4.15
C PRO A 34 22.62 -23.98 4.35
N PRO A 35 23.94 -24.18 4.46
CA PRO A 35 24.55 -25.50 4.61
C PRO A 35 24.19 -26.15 5.96
N ILE A 36 23.92 -27.45 5.90
CA ILE A 36 23.64 -28.33 7.04
C ILE A 36 24.89 -28.39 7.94
N THR A 37 24.84 -27.77 9.11
CA THR A 37 25.80 -28.04 10.19
C THR A 37 25.39 -29.33 10.92
N THR A 38 26.30 -30.29 10.88
CA THR A 38 26.24 -31.59 11.55
C THR A 38 26.17 -31.44 13.08
N ARG A 39 25.10 -31.95 13.71
CA ARG A 39 25.04 -32.15 15.18
C ARG A 39 25.47 -33.60 15.51
N PRO A 40 26.25 -33.84 16.59
CA PRO A 40 26.71 -35.18 16.98
C PRO A 40 25.55 -36.07 17.48
N PRO A 41 25.73 -37.41 17.44
CA PRO A 41 24.68 -38.35 17.82
C PRO A 41 24.49 -38.38 19.34
N VAL A 42 23.29 -38.08 19.81
CA VAL A 42 22.85 -38.34 21.20
C VAL A 42 22.00 -39.60 21.23
N SER A 43 22.37 -40.50 22.16
CA SER A 43 21.81 -41.84 22.40
C SER A 43 20.30 -41.87 22.69
N PRO A 44 19.64 -43.02 22.46
CA PRO A 44 18.20 -43.16 22.54
C PRO A 44 17.74 -43.41 23.98
N GLY A 45 16.81 -42.59 24.47
CA GLY A 45 16.06 -42.92 25.68
C GLY A 45 15.59 -41.70 26.45
N GLN A 46 14.47 -41.11 26.02
CA GLN A 46 13.30 -40.81 26.86
C GLN A 46 12.34 -39.85 26.12
N ALA A 47 11.12 -40.32 25.96
CA ALA A 47 9.91 -39.51 25.92
C ALA A 47 8.90 -40.22 26.84
N PRO A 48 7.85 -39.57 27.39
CA PRO A 48 7.38 -38.21 27.09
C PRO A 48 7.08 -37.35 28.33
N ASN A 49 6.76 -36.08 28.06
CA ASN A 49 5.76 -35.24 28.76
C ASN A 49 6.24 -34.21 29.81
N SER A 50 6.20 -32.94 29.40
CA SER A 50 5.68 -31.82 30.22
C SER A 50 5.36 -30.64 29.29
N SER A 51 4.12 -30.62 28.82
CA SER A 51 3.53 -29.50 28.09
C SER A 51 3.16 -28.38 29.06
N ASP A 52 4.08 -27.47 29.38
CA ASP A 52 3.79 -26.28 30.22
C ASP A 52 4.75 -25.07 30.01
N GLU A 53 5.43 -24.94 28.86
CA GLU A 53 6.37 -23.82 28.60
C GLU A 53 6.06 -23.02 27.30
N ASN A 54 4.79 -22.82 26.92
CA ASN A 54 4.43 -22.09 25.69
C ASN A 54 3.27 -21.07 25.81
N ASP A 55 2.86 -20.70 27.02
CA ASP A 55 1.77 -19.71 27.17
C ASP A 55 2.30 -18.26 27.10
N GLY A 56 3.51 -18.00 27.61
CA GLY A 56 4.18 -16.69 27.54
C GLY A 56 4.51 -16.24 26.11
N ASP A 57 5.00 -17.17 25.29
CA ASP A 57 5.30 -16.92 23.86
C ASP A 57 4.02 -16.65 23.06
N THR A 58 2.92 -17.34 23.39
CA THR A 58 1.62 -17.14 22.75
C THR A 58 1.03 -15.76 23.08
N MET A 59 1.11 -15.30 24.33
CA MET A 59 0.65 -13.96 24.71
C MET A 59 1.50 -12.85 24.08
N ALA A 60 2.82 -13.00 24.08
CA ALA A 60 3.74 -12.05 23.46
C ALA A 60 3.48 -11.95 21.94
N HIS A 61 3.27 -13.09 21.27
CA HIS A 61 2.94 -13.12 19.85
C HIS A 61 1.62 -12.42 19.54
N ARG A 62 0.56 -12.68 20.33
CA ARG A 62 -0.73 -11.99 20.20
C ARG A 62 -0.60 -10.48 20.38
N ALA A 63 0.18 -10.03 21.36
CA ALA A 63 0.41 -8.60 21.58
C ALA A 63 1.13 -7.94 20.39
N MET A 64 2.13 -8.61 19.80
CA MET A 64 2.82 -8.13 18.60
C MET A 64 1.88 -8.01 17.40
N VAL A 65 1.04 -9.04 17.15
CA VAL A 65 0.06 -9.04 16.06
C VAL A 65 -0.96 -7.91 16.25
N GLN A 66 -1.51 -7.75 17.45
CA GLN A 66 -2.45 -6.66 17.74
C GLN A 66 -1.81 -5.28 17.58
N GLN A 67 -0.53 -5.12 17.96
CA GLN A 67 0.17 -3.87 17.75
C GLN A 67 0.39 -3.58 16.25
N ALA A 68 0.74 -4.60 15.47
CA ALA A 68 0.88 -4.46 14.01
C ALA A 68 -0.46 -4.09 13.34
N GLN A 69 -1.56 -4.73 13.73
CA GLN A 69 -2.91 -4.39 13.26
C GLN A 69 -3.26 -2.94 13.59
N ARG A 70 -3.07 -2.50 14.84
CA ARG A 70 -3.33 -1.12 15.25
C ARG A 70 -2.53 -0.10 14.44
N ARG A 71 -1.26 -0.38 14.12
CA ARG A 71 -0.44 0.49 13.26
C ARG A 71 -0.98 0.56 11.83
N ASN A 72 -1.41 -0.57 11.27
CA ASN A 72 -2.00 -0.62 9.94
C ASN A 72 -3.32 0.15 9.86
N ASP A 73 -4.19 -0.03 10.85
CA ASP A 73 -5.47 0.69 10.94
C ASP A 73 -5.24 2.19 11.07
N GLN A 74 -4.28 2.62 11.88
CA GLN A 74 -3.93 4.02 12.01
C GLN A 74 -3.39 4.58 10.69
N ARG A 75 -2.49 3.85 10.01
CA ARG A 75 -1.97 4.25 8.70
C ARG A 75 -3.10 4.43 7.68
N GLN A 76 -4.08 3.53 7.66
CA GLN A 76 -5.22 3.62 6.76
C GLN A 76 -6.09 4.85 7.07
N LYS A 77 -6.41 5.09 8.34
CA LYS A 77 -7.17 6.28 8.77
C LYS A 77 -6.48 7.57 8.38
N ASP A 78 -5.17 7.62 8.56
CA ASP A 78 -4.33 8.75 8.18
C ASP A 78 -4.38 9.01 6.67
N ILE A 79 -4.21 7.97 5.84
CA ILE A 79 -4.28 8.08 4.38
C ILE A 79 -5.65 8.62 3.93
N VAL A 80 -6.73 8.09 4.50
CA VAL A 80 -8.10 8.54 4.17
C VAL A 80 -8.28 10.01 4.56
N THR A 81 -7.86 10.37 5.77
CA THR A 81 -7.98 11.74 6.28
C THR A 81 -7.18 12.74 5.45
N ASP A 82 -5.92 12.41 5.15
CA ASP A 82 -5.03 13.29 4.39
C ASP A 82 -5.50 13.43 2.93
N THR A 83 -6.08 12.36 2.35
CA THR A 83 -6.68 12.40 1.00
C THR A 83 -7.95 13.26 0.96
N ALA A 84 -8.80 13.19 1.98
CA ALA A 84 -10.00 14.03 2.08
C ALA A 84 -9.63 15.54 2.19
N LYS A 85 -8.59 15.86 2.96
CA LYS A 85 -8.03 17.22 3.03
C LYS A 85 -7.48 17.66 1.68
N LEU A 86 -6.75 16.78 0.99
CA LEU A 86 -6.18 17.07 -0.32
C LEU A 86 -7.27 17.37 -1.35
N LEU A 87 -8.37 16.60 -1.35
CA LEU A 87 -9.53 16.87 -2.20
C LEU A 87 -10.11 18.26 -1.89
N THR A 88 -10.35 18.57 -0.61
CA THR A 88 -10.91 19.85 -0.18
C THR A 88 -10.05 21.04 -0.61
N LEU A 89 -8.73 20.96 -0.39
CA LEU A 89 -7.80 22.02 -0.79
C LEU A 89 -7.74 22.19 -2.31
N THR A 90 -7.81 21.08 -3.05
CA THR A 90 -7.80 21.13 -4.52
C THR A 90 -9.07 21.79 -5.06
N GLU A 91 -10.23 21.50 -4.48
CA GLU A 91 -11.50 22.17 -4.82
C GLU A 91 -11.44 23.67 -4.52
N GLN A 92 -10.94 24.05 -3.34
CA GLN A 92 -10.75 25.46 -2.98
C GLN A 92 -9.79 26.17 -3.92
N LEU A 93 -8.67 25.53 -4.25
CA LEU A 93 -7.69 26.08 -5.19
C LEU A 93 -8.30 26.26 -6.58
N LYS A 94 -9.06 25.27 -7.06
CA LYS A 94 -9.78 25.37 -8.34
C LYS A 94 -10.73 26.55 -8.36
N ASP A 95 -11.52 26.73 -7.30
CA ASP A 95 -12.48 27.83 -7.21
C ASP A 95 -11.80 29.20 -7.10
N GLU A 96 -10.71 29.30 -6.33
CA GLU A 96 -9.93 30.53 -6.19
C GLU A 96 -9.23 30.90 -7.51
N VAL A 97 -8.70 29.92 -8.24
CA VAL A 97 -8.11 30.13 -9.57
C VAL A 97 -9.18 30.51 -10.59
N ALA A 98 -10.37 29.90 -10.56
CA ALA A 98 -11.46 30.23 -11.47
C ALA A 98 -12.02 31.66 -11.24
N LYS A 99 -11.91 32.17 -10.01
CA LYS A 99 -12.33 33.54 -9.64
C LYS A 99 -11.24 34.59 -9.83
N SER A 100 -9.98 34.18 -9.94
CA SER A 100 -8.86 35.10 -10.11
C SER A 100 -8.67 35.42 -11.60
N ASP A 101 -8.62 36.70 -11.96
CA ASP A 101 -8.23 37.12 -13.32
C ASP A 101 -6.78 36.71 -13.63
N LYS A 102 -6.48 36.52 -14.92
CA LYS A 102 -5.23 35.91 -15.47
C LYS A 102 -3.91 36.43 -14.87
N ASP A 103 -3.89 37.62 -14.28
CA ASP A 103 -2.68 38.29 -13.80
C ASP A 103 -2.60 38.44 -12.27
N GLN A 104 -3.57 37.92 -11.49
CA GLN A 104 -3.54 38.03 -10.02
C GLN A 104 -3.67 36.68 -9.33
N MET A 105 -2.58 35.91 -9.27
CA MET A 105 -2.48 34.82 -8.31
C MET A 105 -2.26 35.41 -6.92
N SER A 106 -3.28 35.33 -6.07
CA SER A 106 -3.19 35.77 -4.69
C SER A 106 -2.21 34.90 -3.91
N VAL A 107 -1.55 35.48 -2.90
CA VAL A 107 -0.64 34.76 -2.00
C VAL A 107 -1.32 33.54 -1.32
N SER A 108 -2.66 33.55 -1.21
CA SER A 108 -3.43 32.41 -0.70
C SER A 108 -3.40 31.20 -1.63
N VAL A 109 -3.50 31.41 -2.95
CA VAL A 109 -3.46 30.34 -3.96
C VAL A 109 -2.11 29.64 -3.96
N ILE A 110 -1.01 30.40 -3.86
CA ILE A 110 0.35 29.85 -3.78
C ILE A 110 0.52 28.99 -2.53
N LYS A 111 0.12 29.49 -1.35
CA LYS A 111 0.20 28.75 -0.09
C LYS A 111 -0.63 27.45 -0.11
N LYS A 112 -1.82 27.49 -0.72
CA LYS A 112 -2.67 26.29 -0.88
C LYS A 112 -2.04 25.26 -1.81
N ALA A 113 -1.39 25.70 -2.89
CA ALA A 113 -0.67 24.81 -3.79
C ALA A 113 0.50 24.11 -3.09
N GLU A 114 1.28 24.83 -2.28
CA GLU A 114 2.36 24.25 -1.47
C GLU A 114 1.84 23.23 -0.44
N GLU A 115 0.70 23.52 0.20
CA GLU A 115 0.06 22.60 1.14
C GLU A 115 -0.42 21.31 0.46
N ILE A 116 -1.01 21.44 -0.74
CA ILE A 116 -1.40 20.28 -1.56
C ILE A 116 -0.19 19.45 -1.92
N GLU A 117 0.94 20.05 -2.34
CA GLU A 117 2.16 19.31 -2.66
C GLU A 117 2.67 18.51 -1.45
N LYS A 118 2.70 19.15 -0.28
CA LYS A 118 3.15 18.51 0.96
C LYS A 118 2.23 17.35 1.36
N LEU A 119 0.91 17.54 1.31
CA LEU A 119 -0.05 16.49 1.62
C LEU A 119 0.01 15.35 0.61
N ALA A 120 0.15 15.64 -0.68
CA ALA A 120 0.29 14.64 -1.72
C ALA A 120 1.52 13.75 -1.49
N LYS A 121 2.66 14.37 -1.16
CA LYS A 121 3.90 13.64 -0.82
C LYS A 121 3.71 12.80 0.44
N ALA A 122 3.08 13.35 1.47
CA ALA A 122 2.82 12.61 2.71
C ALA A 122 1.91 11.40 2.50
N VAL A 123 0.82 11.54 1.73
CA VAL A 123 -0.08 10.43 1.36
C VAL A 123 0.68 9.36 0.59
N LYS A 124 1.47 9.75 -0.42
CA LYS A 124 2.26 8.81 -1.23
C LYS A 124 3.23 7.99 -0.38
N GLU A 125 3.98 8.64 0.51
CA GLU A 125 4.92 7.94 1.39
C GLU A 125 4.20 7.02 2.38
N LYS A 126 3.09 7.49 2.98
CA LYS A 126 2.27 6.65 3.86
C LYS A 126 1.70 5.44 3.13
N MET A 127 1.29 5.56 1.86
CA MET A 127 0.78 4.44 1.06
C MET A 127 1.84 3.39 0.73
N LYS A 128 3.09 3.80 0.52
CA LYS A 128 4.22 2.92 0.21
C LYS A 128 4.60 1.98 1.38
N GLY A 129 4.17 2.30 2.61
CA GLY A 129 4.42 1.47 3.78
C GLY A 129 5.78 1.75 4.44
N SER A 130 6.33 2.94 4.21
CA SER A 130 7.49 3.48 4.93
C SER A 130 7.16 3.72 6.41
#